data_AF-A0A7G2IV87-F1
#
_entry.id   AF-A0A7G2IV87-F1
#
_cell.length_a   1.000
_cell.length_b   1.000
_cell.length_c   1.000
_cell.angle_alpha   90.00
_cell.angle_beta   90.00
_cell.angle_gamma   90.00
#
_symmetry.space_group_name_H-M   'P 1'
#
loop_
_entity.id
_entity.type
_entity.pdbx_description
1 polymer ?
#
loop_
_entity_poly.entity_id
_entity_poly.type
_entity_poly.pdbx_seq_one_letter_code
_entity_poly.pdbx_strand_id
1 'polypeptide(L)'
;MGSTDDAAELRRRTLESYRHLCTCSLMLNNQPPYWAEHEANGGKLETRKAESGILRMMAPEWWYLRLKWARDMQREHMAIAVGQVQKAASAYVSRKTLGEWIDQKKRNLEFFKKFDLLNDEGLRIALDSMVHRSVANPAIRRCELMVRMRGFEDMANEEGLAGEFYTITAPSRFHAVHSKGGFVSQWDGCTPQDTQRYLCGVWAKARAAISRAGIHVFGFRVVEPHHDGTPHWHMLLFMRPGDVDTVRDILCYHARITDSEELQTPKRAKGTFPC
;
A
#
# COMPACT_ATOMS: atom_id res chain seq x y z
N MET A 1 -32.55 -13.41 -34.10
CA MET A 1 -32.10 -12.03 -33.83
C MET A 1 -31.17 -11.63 -34.96
N GLY A 2 -31.54 -10.62 -35.75
CA GLY A 2 -30.85 -10.29 -37.00
C GLY A 2 -29.43 -9.78 -36.76
N SER A 3 -28.45 -10.38 -37.45
CA SER A 3 -27.10 -9.81 -37.60
C SER A 3 -27.24 -8.49 -38.34
N THR A 4 -26.83 -7.40 -37.72
CA THR A 4 -26.71 -6.09 -38.37
C THR A 4 -25.23 -5.85 -38.60
N ASP A 5 -24.80 -5.82 -39.86
CA ASP A 5 -23.40 -5.56 -40.24
C ASP A 5 -23.06 -4.06 -40.28
N ASP A 6 -23.98 -3.21 -39.81
CA ASP A 6 -23.74 -1.77 -39.69
C ASP A 6 -22.73 -1.47 -38.58
N ALA A 7 -21.56 -0.99 -38.99
CA ALA A 7 -20.45 -0.64 -38.10
C ALA A 7 -20.83 0.44 -37.07
N ALA A 8 -21.74 1.36 -37.40
CA ALA A 8 -22.18 2.40 -36.47
C ALA A 8 -23.03 1.81 -35.34
N GLU A 9 -23.97 0.93 -35.67
CA GLU A 9 -24.81 0.21 -34.71
C GLU A 9 -23.99 -0.75 -33.84
N LEU A 10 -23.05 -1.51 -34.43
CA LEU A 10 -22.14 -2.37 -33.68
C LEU A 10 -21.32 -1.57 -32.66
N ARG A 11 -20.74 -0.44 -33.08
CA ARG A 11 -20.00 0.47 -32.20
C ARG A 11 -20.89 0.97 -31.05
N ARG A 12 -22.13 1.37 -31.34
CA ARG A 12 -23.08 1.84 -30.33
C ARG A 12 -23.35 0.76 -29.27
N ARG A 13 -23.69 -0.46 -29.71
CA ARG A 13 -23.93 -1.60 -28.82
C ARG A 13 -22.71 -1.96 -27.97
N THR A 14 -21.52 -1.97 -28.56
CA THR A 14 -20.27 -2.24 -27.82
C THR A 14 -20.06 -1.22 -26.70
N LEU A 15 -20.25 0.07 -26.97
CA LEU A 15 -20.09 1.11 -25.94
C LEU A 15 -21.17 1.03 -24.86
N GLU A 16 -22.41 0.72 -25.21
CA GLU A 16 -23.49 0.51 -24.24
C GLU A 16 -23.22 -0.69 -23.33
N SER A 17 -22.85 -1.84 -23.90
CA SER A 17 -22.46 -3.04 -23.14
C SER A 17 -21.26 -2.77 -22.24
N TYR A 18 -20.24 -2.08 -22.75
CA TYR A 18 -19.08 -1.68 -21.96
C TYR A 18 -19.48 -0.83 -20.76
N ARG A 19 -20.30 0.22 -20.96
CA ARG A 19 -20.78 1.09 -19.87
C ARG A 19 -21.58 0.30 -18.85
N HIS A 20 -22.47 -0.58 -19.29
CA HIS A 20 -23.27 -1.40 -18.37
C HIS A 20 -22.39 -2.31 -17.50
N LEU A 21 -21.43 -3.03 -18.12
CA LEU A 21 -20.49 -3.87 -17.39
C LEU A 21 -19.60 -3.06 -16.43
N CYS A 22 -19.19 -1.86 -16.84
CA CYS A 22 -18.43 -0.95 -15.97
C CYS A 22 -19.26 -0.54 -14.75
N THR A 23 -20.52 -0.15 -14.92
CA THR A 23 -21.42 0.18 -13.81
C THR A 23 -21.57 -1.00 -12.85
N CYS A 24 -21.81 -2.21 -13.36
CA CYS A 24 -21.89 -3.42 -12.54
C CYS A 24 -20.59 -3.70 -11.77
N SER A 25 -19.43 -3.48 -12.41
CA SER A 25 -18.12 -3.62 -11.75
C SER A 25 -17.93 -2.59 -10.63
N LEU A 26 -18.33 -1.34 -10.86
CA LEU A 26 -18.21 -0.27 -9.87
C LEU A 26 -19.10 -0.50 -8.65
N MET A 27 -20.27 -1.14 -8.80
CA MET A 27 -21.12 -1.54 -7.67
C MET A 27 -20.40 -2.49 -6.70
N LEU A 28 -19.41 -3.24 -7.18
CA LEU A 28 -18.56 -4.12 -6.38
C LEU A 28 -17.28 -3.43 -5.88
N ASN A 29 -17.22 -2.10 -5.96
CA ASN A 29 -16.04 -1.29 -5.69
C ASN A 29 -14.81 -1.72 -6.52
N ASN A 30 -15.05 -2.23 -7.73
CA ASN A 30 -14.02 -2.73 -8.62
C ASN A 30 -13.86 -1.82 -9.83
N GLN A 31 -12.70 -1.16 -9.94
CA GLN A 31 -12.40 -0.23 -11.02
C GLN A 31 -12.32 -0.95 -12.38
N PRO A 32 -13.21 -0.63 -13.35
CA PRO A 32 -13.22 -1.27 -14.65
C PRO A 32 -12.03 -0.84 -15.53
N PRO A 33 -11.61 -1.68 -16.49
CA PRO A 33 -10.58 -1.30 -17.45
C PRO A 33 -11.04 -0.10 -18.29
N TYR A 34 -10.16 0.90 -18.48
CA TYR A 34 -10.41 2.10 -19.29
C TYR A 34 -11.51 3.06 -18.79
N TRP A 35 -12.12 2.81 -17.63
CA TRP A 35 -13.22 3.65 -17.12
C TRP A 35 -12.78 5.08 -16.82
N ALA A 36 -11.62 5.26 -16.19
CA ALA A 36 -11.09 6.60 -15.91
C ALA A 36 -10.83 7.42 -17.18
N GLU A 37 -10.41 6.77 -18.26
CA GLU A 37 -10.22 7.42 -19.56
C GLU A 37 -11.57 7.79 -20.19
N HIS A 38 -12.54 6.86 -20.12
CA HIS A 38 -13.90 7.11 -20.60
C HIS A 38 -14.55 8.30 -19.89
N GLU A 39 -14.40 8.40 -18.57
CA GLU A 39 -14.91 9.53 -17.77
C GLU A 39 -14.18 10.85 -18.09
N ALA A 40 -12.83 10.82 -18.15
CA ALA A 40 -12.03 12.00 -18.47
C ALA A 40 -12.36 12.58 -19.86
N ASN A 41 -12.77 11.72 -20.80
CA ASN A 41 -13.10 12.10 -22.18
C ASN A 41 -14.59 12.38 -22.39
N GLY A 42 -15.36 12.68 -21.34
CA GLY A 42 -16.78 13.01 -21.44
C GLY A 42 -17.64 11.86 -21.97
N GLY A 43 -17.30 10.63 -21.58
CA GLY A 43 -18.02 9.43 -21.96
C GLY A 43 -17.65 8.84 -23.33
N LYS A 44 -16.59 9.35 -23.97
CA LYS A 44 -16.06 8.88 -25.25
C LYS A 44 -14.91 7.91 -25.02
N LEU A 45 -14.96 6.78 -25.71
CA LEU A 45 -13.89 5.77 -25.71
C LEU A 45 -13.72 5.19 -27.12
N GLU A 46 -12.49 4.86 -27.47
CA GLU A 46 -12.18 4.11 -28.69
C GLU A 46 -12.84 2.72 -28.64
N THR A 47 -13.44 2.29 -29.76
CA THR A 47 -14.16 1.02 -29.84
C THR A 47 -13.29 -0.16 -29.40
N ARG A 48 -12.03 -0.21 -29.86
CA ARG A 48 -11.09 -1.27 -29.52
C ARG A 48 -10.79 -1.37 -28.02
N LYS A 49 -10.73 -0.23 -27.32
CA LYS A 49 -10.55 -0.20 -25.86
C LYS A 49 -11.80 -0.69 -25.14
N ALA A 50 -12.99 -0.33 -25.63
CA ALA A 50 -14.24 -0.84 -25.10
C ALA A 50 -14.33 -2.36 -25.25
N GLU A 51 -14.03 -2.90 -26.44
CA GLU A 51 -13.98 -4.34 -26.72
C GLU A 51 -12.98 -5.06 -25.80
N SER A 52 -11.75 -4.53 -25.69
CA SER A 52 -10.74 -5.08 -24.79
C SER A 52 -11.18 -5.05 -23.33
N GLY A 53 -11.83 -3.97 -22.90
CA GLY A 53 -12.40 -3.83 -21.56
C GLY A 53 -13.49 -4.88 -21.29
N ILE A 54 -14.40 -5.09 -22.23
CA ILE A 54 -15.43 -6.12 -22.15
C ILE A 54 -14.80 -7.51 -22.02
N LEU A 55 -13.87 -7.86 -22.91
CA LEU A 55 -13.20 -9.17 -22.89
C LEU A 55 -12.50 -9.43 -21.55
N ARG A 56 -11.83 -8.43 -20.97
CA ARG A 56 -11.25 -8.53 -19.63
C ARG A 56 -12.32 -8.74 -18.56
N MET A 57 -13.42 -7.98 -18.61
CA MET A 57 -14.52 -8.11 -17.66
C MET A 57 -15.35 -9.39 -17.84
N MET A 58 -15.18 -10.13 -18.94
CA MET A 58 -15.78 -11.45 -19.13
C MET A 58 -14.85 -12.58 -18.70
N ALA A 59 -13.54 -12.33 -18.60
CA ALA A 59 -12.55 -13.34 -18.23
C ALA A 59 -12.69 -13.74 -16.74
N PRO A 60 -12.88 -15.04 -16.42
CA PRO A 60 -12.98 -15.50 -15.03
C PRO A 60 -11.73 -15.16 -14.20
N GLU A 61 -10.54 -15.22 -14.81
CA GLU A 61 -9.27 -14.94 -14.16
C GLU A 61 -9.17 -13.49 -13.69
N TRP A 62 -9.78 -12.57 -14.46
CA TRP A 62 -9.84 -11.15 -14.11
C TRP A 62 -10.67 -10.93 -12.84
N TRP A 63 -11.82 -11.62 -12.72
CA TRP A 63 -12.66 -11.54 -11.54
C TRP A 63 -12.06 -12.26 -10.33
N TYR A 64 -11.44 -13.42 -10.53
CA TYR A 64 -10.91 -14.24 -9.44
C TYR A 64 -9.97 -13.44 -8.54
N LEU A 65 -8.96 -12.78 -9.13
CA LEU A 65 -7.97 -12.02 -8.35
C LEU A 65 -8.60 -10.89 -7.55
N ARG A 66 -9.60 -10.23 -8.13
CA ARG A 66 -10.25 -9.06 -7.55
C ARG A 66 -11.19 -9.44 -6.41
N LEU A 67 -11.99 -10.48 -6.61
CA LEU A 67 -12.86 -11.04 -5.58
C LEU A 67 -12.03 -11.63 -4.44
N LYS A 68 -10.92 -12.30 -4.75
CA LYS A 68 -9.98 -12.81 -3.76
C LYS A 68 -9.43 -11.67 -2.90
N TRP A 69 -8.95 -10.58 -3.51
CA TRP A 69 -8.44 -9.42 -2.76
C TRP A 69 -9.52 -8.76 -1.91
N ALA A 70 -10.72 -8.54 -2.45
CA ALA A 70 -11.84 -7.96 -1.69
C ALA A 70 -12.20 -8.82 -0.47
N ARG A 71 -12.27 -10.15 -0.65
CA ARG A 71 -12.48 -11.11 0.44
C ARG A 71 -11.35 -11.03 1.48
N ASP A 72 -10.10 -11.05 1.05
CA ASP A 72 -8.94 -11.07 1.95
C ASP A 72 -8.91 -9.81 2.82
N MET A 73 -9.14 -8.65 2.21
CA MET A 73 -9.24 -7.36 2.89
C MET A 73 -10.41 -7.33 3.88
N GLN A 74 -11.61 -7.71 3.43
CA GLN A 74 -12.81 -7.67 4.27
C GLN A 74 -12.69 -8.62 5.46
N ARG A 75 -12.18 -9.83 5.23
CA ARG A 75 -11.99 -10.82 6.30
C ARG A 75 -11.00 -10.32 7.34
N GLU A 76 -9.86 -9.78 6.91
CA GLU A 76 -8.86 -9.26 7.84
C GLU A 76 -9.43 -8.09 8.64
N HIS A 77 -10.16 -7.19 7.99
CA HIS A 77 -10.81 -6.08 8.68
C HIS A 77 -11.84 -6.55 9.71
N MET A 78 -12.66 -7.56 9.39
CA MET A 78 -13.56 -8.18 10.37
C MET A 78 -12.79 -8.82 11.53
N ALA A 79 -11.64 -9.47 11.27
CA ALA A 79 -10.79 -10.05 12.31
C ALA A 79 -10.22 -8.97 13.25
N ILE A 80 -9.81 -7.82 12.72
CA ILE A 80 -9.42 -6.64 13.52
C ILE A 80 -10.60 -6.19 14.39
N ALA A 81 -11.78 -6.03 13.78
CA ALA A 81 -12.98 -5.54 14.47
C ALA A 81 -13.41 -6.40 15.66
N VAL A 82 -13.26 -7.72 15.56
CA VAL A 82 -13.60 -8.66 16.65
C VAL A 82 -12.42 -8.95 17.58
N GLY A 83 -11.31 -8.21 17.46
CA GLY A 83 -10.16 -8.33 18.37
C GLY A 83 -9.31 -9.59 18.15
N GLN A 84 -9.35 -10.21 16.98
CA GLN A 84 -8.44 -11.31 16.62
C GLN A 84 -7.05 -10.83 16.21
N VAL A 85 -6.90 -9.53 15.92
CA VAL A 85 -5.62 -8.86 15.66
C VAL A 85 -5.28 -7.95 16.82
N GLN A 86 -4.43 -8.45 17.70
CA GLN A 86 -3.94 -7.74 18.89
C GLN A 86 -2.78 -8.52 19.50
N LYS A 87 -2.03 -7.86 20.40
CA LYS A 87 -0.87 -8.46 21.08
C LYS A 87 -1.17 -9.81 21.76
N ALA A 88 -2.33 -9.95 22.38
CA ALA A 88 -2.72 -11.16 23.13
C ALA A 88 -3.22 -12.32 22.25
N ALA A 89 -3.57 -12.06 20.98
CA ALA A 89 -4.15 -13.06 20.08
C ALA A 89 -3.20 -13.39 18.91
N SER A 90 -2.99 -12.40 18.04
CA SER A 90 -2.10 -12.47 16.89
C SER A 90 -1.73 -11.03 16.53
N ALA A 91 -0.49 -10.63 16.76
CA ALA A 91 -0.05 -9.28 16.44
C ALA A 91 0.03 -9.09 14.91
N TYR A 92 -0.23 -7.86 14.46
CA TYR A 92 -0.08 -7.39 13.07
C TYR A 92 -1.10 -7.93 12.07
N VAL A 93 -1.45 -9.21 12.16
CA VAL A 93 -2.34 -9.91 11.22
C VAL A 93 -3.02 -11.09 11.90
N SER A 94 -4.23 -11.44 11.47
CA SER A 94 -4.98 -12.57 11.97
C SER A 94 -4.29 -13.91 11.68
N ARG A 95 -4.49 -14.90 12.56
CA ARG A 95 -3.94 -16.25 12.37
C ARG A 95 -4.38 -16.90 11.06
N LYS A 96 -5.62 -16.62 10.64
CA LYS A 96 -6.17 -17.17 9.38
C LYS A 96 -5.43 -16.63 8.17
N THR A 97 -5.21 -15.31 8.11
CA THR A 97 -4.46 -14.67 7.03
C THR A 97 -2.98 -15.09 7.05
N LEU A 98 -2.36 -15.19 8.22
CA LEU A 98 -1.00 -15.73 8.35
C LEU A 98 -0.90 -17.16 7.81
N GLY A 99 -1.83 -18.04 8.17
CA GLY A 99 -1.87 -19.42 7.67
C GLY A 99 -2.01 -19.50 6.15
N GLU A 100 -2.91 -18.72 5.57
CA GLU A 100 -3.09 -18.69 4.11
C GLU A 100 -1.85 -18.15 3.38
N TRP A 101 -1.17 -17.17 3.96
CA TRP A 101 0.09 -16.65 3.43
C TRP A 101 1.20 -17.71 3.48
N ILE A 102 1.33 -18.45 4.59
CA ILE A 102 2.27 -19.57 4.72
C ILE A 102 1.97 -20.65 3.67
N ASP A 103 0.71 -21.03 3.51
CA ASP A 103 0.32 -22.05 2.53
C ASP A 103 0.55 -21.58 1.09
N GLN A 104 0.33 -20.28 0.80
CA GLN A 104 0.69 -19.70 -0.49
C GLN A 104 2.20 -19.74 -0.73
N LYS A 105 3.02 -19.44 0.28
CA LYS A 105 4.48 -19.56 0.18
C LYS A 105 4.92 -20.99 -0.09
N LYS A 106 4.33 -21.98 0.58
CA LYS A 106 4.57 -23.40 0.33
C LYS A 106 4.20 -23.79 -1.10
N ARG A 107 3.01 -23.43 -1.59
CA ARG A 107 2.59 -23.70 -2.97
C ARG A 107 3.52 -23.07 -3.99
N ASN A 108 3.96 -21.83 -3.77
CA ASN A 108 4.90 -21.15 -4.65
C ASN A 108 6.27 -21.84 -4.67
N LEU A 109 6.76 -22.29 -3.51
CA LEU A 109 8.02 -23.03 -3.43
C LEU A 109 7.94 -24.37 -4.19
N GLU A 110 6.86 -25.12 -4.00
CA GLU A 110 6.62 -26.37 -4.72
C GLU A 110 6.44 -26.15 -6.22
N PHE A 111 5.90 -25.00 -6.63
CA PHE A 111 5.92 -24.58 -8.02
C PHE A 111 7.36 -24.39 -8.49
N PHE A 112 8.17 -23.54 -7.85
CA PHE A 112 9.54 -23.26 -8.31
C PHE A 112 10.44 -24.50 -8.41
N LYS A 113 10.27 -25.49 -7.52
CA LYS A 113 11.02 -26.76 -7.59
C LYS A 113 10.69 -27.62 -8.81
N LYS A 114 9.51 -27.45 -9.42
CA LYS A 114 9.03 -28.28 -10.54
C LYS A 114 9.43 -27.72 -11.92
N PHE A 115 9.94 -26.50 -11.97
CA PHE A 115 10.23 -25.82 -13.23
C PHE A 115 11.70 -25.45 -13.34
N ASP A 116 12.19 -25.50 -14.57
CA ASP A 116 13.51 -24.99 -14.94
C ASP A 116 13.34 -23.83 -15.91
N LEU A 117 14.28 -22.90 -15.86
CA LEU A 117 14.47 -21.86 -16.86
C LEU A 117 15.32 -22.41 -17.98
N LEU A 118 14.87 -22.19 -19.22
CA LEU A 118 15.59 -22.55 -20.44
C LEU A 118 15.84 -21.26 -21.23
N ASN A 119 17.08 -21.00 -21.62
CA ASN A 119 17.38 -19.91 -22.55
C ASN A 119 17.41 -20.43 -24.01
N ASP A 120 17.49 -19.51 -24.97
CA ASP A 120 17.50 -19.83 -26.41
C ASP A 120 18.75 -20.64 -26.84
N GLU A 121 19.80 -20.65 -26.02
CA GLU A 121 21.05 -21.40 -26.23
C GLU A 121 21.02 -22.81 -25.60
N GLY A 122 19.91 -23.21 -24.97
CA GLY A 122 19.73 -24.53 -24.36
C GLY A 122 20.29 -24.69 -22.94
N LEU A 123 20.76 -23.62 -22.30
CA LEU A 123 21.14 -23.61 -20.89
C LEU A 123 19.90 -23.78 -20.01
N ARG A 124 19.90 -24.83 -19.19
CA ARG A 124 18.84 -25.17 -18.26
C ARG A 124 19.27 -24.89 -16.82
N ILE A 125 18.53 -24.05 -16.11
CA ILE A 125 18.82 -23.68 -14.72
C ILE A 125 17.57 -23.85 -13.87
N ALA A 126 17.69 -24.46 -12.71
CA ALA A 126 16.59 -24.64 -11.78
C ALA A 126 16.00 -23.29 -11.34
N LEU A 127 14.67 -23.13 -11.48
CA LEU A 127 13.99 -21.87 -11.19
C LEU A 127 14.09 -21.51 -9.70
N ASP A 128 14.01 -22.50 -8.81
CA ASP A 128 14.15 -22.30 -7.38
C ASP A 128 15.51 -21.69 -7.02
N SER A 129 16.61 -22.20 -7.60
CA SER A 129 17.96 -21.67 -7.37
C SER A 129 18.07 -20.20 -7.76
N MET A 130 17.49 -19.81 -8.90
CA MET A 130 17.47 -18.42 -9.36
C MET A 130 16.64 -17.51 -8.45
N VAL A 131 15.46 -17.97 -8.03
CA VAL A 131 14.62 -17.21 -7.09
C VAL A 131 15.37 -16.93 -5.79
N HIS A 132 16.06 -17.92 -5.23
CA HIS A 132 16.81 -17.78 -3.98
C HIS A 132 18.01 -16.82 -4.07
N ARG A 133 18.61 -16.67 -5.25
CA ARG A 133 19.74 -15.77 -5.53
C ARG A 133 19.33 -14.34 -5.91
N SER A 134 18.04 -14.09 -6.12
CA SER A 134 17.52 -12.80 -6.58
C SER A 134 16.90 -11.97 -5.45
N VAL A 135 16.49 -10.74 -5.78
CA VAL A 135 15.70 -9.86 -4.90
C VAL A 135 14.31 -10.40 -4.54
N ALA A 136 13.88 -11.51 -5.15
CA ALA A 136 12.68 -12.22 -4.72
C ALA A 136 12.85 -12.89 -3.35
N ASN A 137 14.10 -13.16 -2.94
CA ASN A 137 14.43 -13.61 -1.59
C ASN A 137 14.37 -12.43 -0.60
N PRO A 138 13.48 -12.45 0.41
CA PRO A 138 13.36 -11.36 1.37
C PRO A 138 14.66 -11.05 2.12
N ALA A 139 15.53 -12.04 2.34
CA ALA A 139 16.82 -11.83 2.99
C ALA A 139 17.75 -10.97 2.11
N ILE A 140 17.86 -11.29 0.82
CA ILE A 140 18.66 -10.52 -0.14
C ILE A 140 18.09 -9.10 -0.30
N ARG A 141 16.77 -8.98 -0.47
CA ARG A 141 16.10 -7.67 -0.56
C ARG A 141 16.38 -6.80 0.68
N ARG A 142 16.40 -7.39 1.89
CA ARG A 142 16.76 -6.65 3.11
C ARG A 142 18.22 -6.21 3.08
N CYS A 143 19.15 -7.09 2.67
CA CYS A 143 20.56 -6.73 2.52
C CYS A 143 20.75 -5.58 1.53
N GLU A 144 20.08 -5.59 0.38
CA GLU A 144 20.14 -4.48 -0.59
C GLU A 144 19.62 -3.17 -0.01
N LEU A 145 18.51 -3.21 0.74
CA LEU A 145 17.99 -2.02 1.41
C LEU A 145 19.02 -1.47 2.41
N MET A 146 19.65 -2.33 3.21
CA MET A 146 20.68 -1.92 4.18
C MET A 146 21.91 -1.34 3.50
N VAL A 147 22.38 -1.94 2.39
CA VAL A 147 23.51 -1.41 1.60
C VAL A 147 23.18 -0.03 1.03
N ARG A 148 21.95 0.16 0.51
CA ARG A 148 21.50 1.48 0.06
C ARG A 148 21.44 2.48 1.21
N MET A 149 20.85 2.12 2.34
CA MET A 149 20.80 2.99 3.53
C MET A 149 22.20 3.43 3.96
N ARG A 150 23.14 2.49 4.00
CA ARG A 150 24.53 2.78 4.34
C ARG A 150 25.19 3.74 3.35
N GLY A 151 25.04 3.51 2.03
CA GLY A 151 25.61 4.41 1.03
C GLY A 151 25.06 5.83 1.09
N PHE A 152 23.78 5.99 1.45
CA PHE A 152 23.17 7.31 1.67
C PHE A 152 23.69 7.97 2.95
N GLU A 153 23.92 7.20 4.01
CA GLU A 153 24.52 7.68 5.26
C GLU A 153 25.98 8.12 5.06
N ASP A 154 26.78 7.32 4.34
CA ASP A 154 28.17 7.67 4.02
C ASP A 154 28.23 8.98 3.20
N MET A 155 27.39 9.12 2.17
CA MET A 155 27.26 10.36 1.39
C MET A 155 26.84 11.55 2.26
N ALA A 156 25.86 11.36 3.15
CA ALA A 156 25.42 12.42 4.05
C ALA A 156 26.53 12.88 5.00
N ASN A 157 27.34 11.94 5.50
CA ASN A 157 28.49 12.25 6.35
C ASN A 157 29.58 13.02 5.60
N GLU A 158 29.89 12.63 4.35
CA GLU A 158 30.85 13.31 3.50
C GLU A 158 30.44 14.76 3.20
N GLU A 159 29.14 15.00 2.99
CA GLU A 159 28.56 16.31 2.72
C GLU A 159 28.22 17.11 4.00
N GLY A 160 28.53 16.58 5.18
CA GLY A 160 28.25 17.23 6.47
C GLY A 160 26.76 17.44 6.77
N LEU A 161 25.89 16.58 6.24
CA LEU A 161 24.45 16.61 6.46
C LEU A 161 24.07 15.95 7.80
N ALA A 162 22.94 16.39 8.36
CA ALA A 162 22.34 15.78 9.54
C ALA A 162 21.38 14.65 9.11
N GLY A 163 21.49 13.49 9.75
CA GLY A 163 20.55 12.38 9.63
C GLY A 163 19.62 12.31 10.84
N GLU A 164 18.31 12.38 10.61
CA GLU A 164 17.28 12.34 11.66
C GLU A 164 16.29 11.19 11.43
N PHE A 165 15.88 10.55 12.52
CA PHE A 165 14.90 9.48 12.51
C PHE A 165 13.56 9.97 13.07
N TYR A 166 12.50 9.88 12.26
CA TYR A 166 11.17 10.33 12.62
C TYR A 166 10.19 9.17 12.62
N THR A 167 9.22 9.21 13.53
CA THR A 167 8.09 8.28 13.54
C THR A 167 6.78 9.05 13.44
N ILE A 168 5.92 8.67 12.48
CA ILE A 168 4.58 9.26 12.32
C ILE A 168 3.56 8.17 12.58
N THR A 169 2.78 8.36 13.64
CA THR A 169 1.73 7.42 14.05
C THR A 169 0.35 7.98 13.72
N ALA A 170 -0.59 7.09 13.43
CA ALA A 170 -1.98 7.47 13.24
C ALA A 170 -2.67 7.84 14.58
N PRO A 171 -3.71 8.68 14.53
CA PRO A 171 -4.53 9.04 15.69
C PRO A 171 -5.30 7.86 16.29
N SER A 172 -5.79 8.02 17.52
CA SER A 172 -6.44 6.93 18.27
C SER A 172 -7.66 6.34 17.54
N ARG A 173 -8.42 7.15 16.80
CA ARG A 173 -9.57 6.69 16.00
C ARG A 173 -9.24 5.68 14.91
N PHE A 174 -7.97 5.53 14.52
CA PHE A 174 -7.53 4.52 13.56
C PHE A 174 -7.16 3.18 14.21
N HIS A 175 -7.04 3.13 15.54
CA HIS A 175 -6.61 1.96 16.28
C HIS A 175 -7.79 1.20 16.85
N ALA A 176 -7.91 -0.09 16.53
CA ALA A 176 -9.01 -0.90 17.03
C ALA A 176 -8.84 -1.33 18.50
N VAL A 177 -7.59 -1.54 18.94
CA VAL A 177 -7.28 -2.16 20.24
C VAL A 177 -6.11 -1.45 20.93
N HIS A 178 -6.24 -1.18 22.22
CA HIS A 178 -5.13 -0.66 23.03
C HIS A 178 -4.02 -1.70 23.19
N SER A 179 -2.76 -1.25 23.33
CA SER A 179 -1.60 -2.15 23.51
C SER A 179 -1.67 -3.01 24.78
N LYS A 180 -2.43 -2.57 25.79
CA LYS A 180 -2.70 -3.30 27.04
C LYS A 180 -3.93 -4.22 26.96
N GLY A 181 -4.61 -4.28 25.80
CA GLY A 181 -5.88 -4.96 25.62
C GLY A 181 -7.09 -4.03 25.81
N GLY A 182 -8.23 -4.47 25.30
CA GLY A 182 -9.48 -3.69 25.25
C GLY A 182 -9.61 -2.86 23.97
N PHE A 183 -10.85 -2.73 23.50
CA PHE A 183 -11.17 -1.94 22.30
C PHE A 183 -11.06 -0.44 22.58
N VAL A 184 -10.60 0.31 21.58
CA VAL A 184 -10.56 1.77 21.64
C VAL A 184 -11.96 2.31 21.33
N SER A 185 -12.55 3.08 22.23
CA SER A 185 -13.91 3.60 22.07
C SER A 185 -14.04 4.60 20.91
N GLN A 186 -12.95 5.28 20.56
CA GLN A 186 -12.91 6.25 19.46
C GLN A 186 -12.70 5.61 18.08
N TRP A 187 -12.48 4.28 18.01
CA TRP A 187 -12.21 3.62 16.74
C TRP A 187 -13.40 3.78 15.78
N ASP A 188 -13.14 4.38 14.62
CA ASP A 188 -14.17 4.72 13.63
C ASP A 188 -14.40 3.63 12.58
N GLY A 189 -13.80 2.45 12.80
CA GLY A 189 -13.84 1.35 11.84
C GLY A 189 -12.85 1.52 10.67
N CYS A 190 -11.86 2.43 10.77
CA CYS A 190 -10.81 2.54 9.76
C CYS A 190 -10.07 1.21 9.55
N THR A 191 -9.84 0.86 8.28
CA THR A 191 -8.98 -0.24 7.86
C THR A 191 -7.51 0.21 7.84
N PRO A 192 -6.54 -0.74 7.86
CA PRO A 192 -5.13 -0.40 7.65
C PRO A 192 -4.85 0.37 6.34
N GLN A 193 -5.65 0.16 5.29
CA GLN A 193 -5.54 0.93 4.05
C GLN A 193 -5.99 2.38 4.23
N ASP A 194 -7.02 2.62 5.02
CA ASP A 194 -7.52 3.97 5.31
C ASP A 194 -6.47 4.74 6.12
N THR A 195 -5.87 4.08 7.12
CA THR A 195 -4.73 4.61 7.87
C THR A 195 -3.55 4.94 6.97
N GLN A 196 -3.20 4.06 6.03
CA GLN A 196 -2.12 4.33 5.07
C GLN A 196 -2.42 5.53 4.18
N ARG A 197 -3.67 5.69 3.71
CA ARG A 197 -4.09 6.88 2.94
C ARG A 197 -3.99 8.16 3.77
N TYR A 198 -4.37 8.09 5.05
CA TYR A 198 -4.20 9.20 5.98
C TYR A 198 -2.72 9.61 6.12
N LEU A 199 -1.82 8.66 6.41
CA LEU A 199 -0.39 8.93 6.56
C LEU A 199 0.24 9.48 5.27
N CYS A 200 -0.17 8.98 4.11
CA CYS A 200 0.20 9.56 2.81
C CYS A 200 -0.24 11.04 2.68
N GLY A 201 -1.44 11.37 3.15
CA GLY A 201 -1.95 12.75 3.18
C GLY A 201 -1.16 13.66 4.12
N VAL A 202 -0.81 13.19 5.32
CA VAL A 202 0.06 13.90 6.27
C VAL A 202 1.41 14.20 5.62
N TRP A 203 2.05 13.19 5.03
CA TRP A 203 3.34 13.34 4.37
C TRP A 203 3.28 14.25 3.14
N ALA A 204 2.21 14.21 2.35
CA ALA A 204 2.04 15.11 1.21
C ALA A 204 2.01 16.58 1.65
N LYS A 205 1.27 16.89 2.73
CA LYS A 205 1.22 18.23 3.32
C LYS A 205 2.60 18.66 3.87
N ALA A 206 3.25 17.78 4.62
CA ALA A 206 4.57 18.06 5.19
C ALA A 206 5.63 18.29 4.11
N ARG A 207 5.70 17.43 3.08
CA ARG A 207 6.63 17.65 1.94
C ARG A 207 6.37 18.97 1.23
N ALA A 208 5.10 19.34 1.02
CA ALA A 208 4.77 20.60 0.40
C ALA A 208 5.22 21.79 1.26
N ALA A 209 5.12 21.70 2.59
CA ALA A 209 5.62 22.71 3.51
C ALA A 209 7.16 22.79 3.53
N ILE A 210 7.85 21.65 3.59
CA ILE A 210 9.32 21.57 3.48
C ILE A 210 9.79 22.24 2.18
N SER A 211 9.15 21.93 1.05
CA SER A 211 9.49 22.53 -0.24
C SER A 211 9.23 24.03 -0.29
N ARG A 212 8.15 24.54 0.33
CA ARG A 212 7.89 25.99 0.43
C ARG A 212 8.91 26.71 1.31
N ALA A 213 9.48 26.03 2.29
CA ALA A 213 10.58 26.55 3.11
C ALA A 213 11.94 26.55 2.36
N GLY A 214 11.99 26.06 1.11
CA GLY A 214 13.24 25.96 0.34
C GLY A 214 14.17 24.85 0.83
N ILE A 215 13.68 23.93 1.66
CA ILE A 215 14.48 22.85 2.25
C ILE A 215 14.40 21.62 1.35
N HIS A 216 15.55 20.97 1.16
CA HIS A 216 15.65 19.71 0.45
C HIS A 216 16.03 18.60 1.41
N VAL A 217 15.23 17.53 1.42
CA VAL A 217 15.46 16.33 2.23
C VAL A 217 15.47 15.11 1.32
N PHE A 218 16.27 14.11 1.68
CA PHE A 218 16.26 12.80 1.04
C PHE A 218 16.37 11.69 2.08
N GLY A 219 16.06 10.46 1.71
CA GLY A 219 16.19 9.31 2.62
C GLY A 219 15.15 8.24 2.40
N PHE A 220 14.77 7.55 3.48
CA PHE A 220 13.97 6.33 3.44
C PHE A 220 12.70 6.46 4.29
N ARG A 221 11.66 5.75 3.87
CA ARG A 221 10.43 5.58 4.66
C ARG A 221 10.00 4.12 4.64
N VAL A 222 9.88 3.54 5.83
CA VAL A 222 9.38 2.19 6.08
C VAL A 222 8.01 2.26 6.76
N VAL A 223 7.15 1.29 6.47
CA VAL A 223 5.86 1.14 7.13
C VAL A 223 5.93 -0.09 8.03
N GLU A 224 5.54 0.08 9.28
CA GLU A 224 5.47 -1.01 10.26
C GLU A 224 4.05 -1.08 10.83
N PRO A 225 3.44 -2.28 10.96
CA PRO A 225 2.16 -2.43 11.63
C PRO A 225 2.35 -2.38 13.15
N HIS A 226 1.44 -1.71 13.86
CA HIS A 226 1.30 -1.86 15.31
C HIS A 226 0.67 -3.21 15.68
N HIS A 227 0.58 -3.51 16.98
CA HIS A 227 0.05 -4.78 17.49
C HIS A 227 -1.39 -5.09 17.04
N ASP A 228 -2.17 -4.06 16.72
CA ASP A 228 -3.55 -4.11 16.20
C ASP A 228 -3.61 -4.09 14.66
N GLY A 229 -2.47 -4.12 13.96
CA GLY A 229 -2.38 -4.09 12.50
C GLY A 229 -2.36 -2.67 11.91
N THR A 230 -2.53 -1.63 12.72
CA THR A 230 -2.56 -0.23 12.26
C THR A 230 -1.16 0.21 11.82
N PRO A 231 -0.96 0.68 10.58
CA PRO A 231 0.36 1.09 10.12
C PRO A 231 0.85 2.38 10.80
N HIS A 232 2.14 2.46 11.05
CA HIS A 232 2.89 3.69 11.35
C HIS A 232 4.13 3.77 10.46
N TRP A 233 4.66 4.98 10.30
CA TRP A 233 5.79 5.23 9.41
C TRP A 233 7.04 5.53 10.22
N HIS A 234 8.14 4.91 9.82
CA HIS A 234 9.50 5.27 10.23
C HIS A 234 10.20 5.94 9.05
N MET A 235 10.84 7.08 9.30
CA MET A 235 11.50 7.87 8.28
C MET A 235 12.91 8.20 8.71
N LEU A 236 13.89 7.86 7.88
CA LEU A 236 15.27 8.32 8.03
C LEU A 236 15.49 9.39 6.97
N LEU A 237 15.69 10.64 7.38
CA LEU A 237 15.85 11.77 6.46
C LEU A 237 17.21 12.46 6.70
N PHE A 238 17.83 12.87 5.60
CA PHE A 238 19.07 13.62 5.56
C PHE A 238 18.81 15.03 5.03
N MET A 239 19.40 16.03 5.69
CA MET A 239 19.20 17.46 5.41
C MET A 239 20.37 18.29 5.93
N ARG A 240 20.42 19.59 5.59
CA ARG A 240 21.46 20.47 6.15
C ARG A 240 21.27 20.61 7.67
N PRO A 241 22.35 20.70 8.48
CA PRO A 241 22.21 20.82 9.93
C PRO A 241 21.34 22.00 10.39
N GLY A 242 21.39 23.13 9.68
CA GLY A 242 20.56 24.31 9.99
C GLY A 242 19.06 24.14 9.71
N ASP A 243 18.67 23.13 8.92
CA ASP A 243 17.28 22.90 8.53
C ASP A 243 16.56 21.93 9.48
N VAL A 244 17.30 21.23 10.34
CA VAL A 244 16.80 20.16 11.21
C VAL A 244 15.60 20.58 12.04
N ASP A 245 15.69 21.71 12.74
CA ASP A 245 14.62 22.20 13.61
C ASP A 245 13.37 22.57 12.80
N THR A 246 13.55 23.21 11.64
CA THR A 246 12.44 23.58 10.76
C THR A 246 11.73 22.34 10.21
N VAL A 247 12.46 21.32 9.78
CA VAL A 247 11.88 20.06 9.31
C VAL A 247 11.15 19.35 10.44
N ARG A 248 11.74 19.29 11.64
CA ARG A 248 11.12 18.70 12.83
C ARG A 248 9.80 19.40 13.17
N ASP A 249 9.77 20.72 13.13
CA ASP A 249 8.57 21.51 13.42
C ASP A 249 7.47 21.29 12.38
N ILE A 250 7.82 21.29 11.09
CA ILE A 250 6.86 21.01 10.00
C ILE A 250 6.26 19.61 10.14
N LEU A 251 7.10 18.60 10.37
CA LEU A 251 6.65 17.22 10.56
C LEU A 251 5.76 17.08 11.78
N CYS A 252 6.19 17.64 12.91
CA CYS A 252 5.47 17.63 14.17
C CYS A 252 4.09 18.29 14.02
N TYR A 253 4.03 19.46 13.39
CA TYR A 253 2.78 20.17 13.13
C TYR A 253 1.79 19.32 12.32
N HIS A 254 2.23 18.80 11.17
CA HIS A 254 1.34 18.04 10.29
C HIS A 254 0.96 16.66 10.85
N ALA A 255 1.81 16.03 11.65
CA ALA A 255 1.49 14.79 12.33
C ALA A 255 0.44 14.98 13.44
N ARG A 256 0.34 16.18 14.04
CA ARG A 256 -0.49 16.44 15.22
C ARG A 256 -1.76 17.26 14.94
N ILE A 257 -1.82 18.00 13.84
CA ILE A 257 -2.90 18.96 13.57
C ILE A 257 -4.30 18.34 13.59
N THR A 258 -4.47 17.12 13.11
CA THR A 258 -5.79 16.48 12.98
C THR A 258 -6.41 16.17 14.35
N ASP A 259 -5.61 15.97 15.40
CA ASP A 259 -6.07 15.45 16.69
C ASP A 259 -5.39 16.19 17.85
N SER A 260 -5.11 17.49 17.67
CA SER A 260 -4.52 18.33 18.69
C SER A 260 -5.28 18.27 20.02
N GLU A 261 -6.60 18.05 19.95
CA GLU A 261 -7.48 17.87 21.10
C GLU A 261 -7.18 16.59 21.92
N GLU A 262 -6.67 15.53 21.29
CA GLU A 262 -6.31 14.28 21.99
C GLU A 262 -4.90 14.36 22.62
N LEU A 263 -4.07 15.29 22.13
CA LEU A 263 -2.62 15.39 22.41
C LEU A 263 -2.28 16.37 23.55
N GLN A 264 -3.25 16.69 24.41
CA GLN A 264 -3.12 17.64 25.53
C GLN A 264 -2.06 17.27 26.58
N THR A 265 -1.49 16.06 26.53
CA THR A 265 -0.44 15.63 27.45
C THR A 265 0.86 15.35 26.70
N PRO A 266 2.04 15.67 27.28
CA PRO A 266 3.34 15.42 26.64
C PRO A 266 3.54 13.95 26.24
N LYS A 267 2.98 13.02 27.04
CA LYS A 267 3.04 11.58 26.76
C LYS A 267 2.30 11.20 25.47
N ARG A 268 1.13 11.79 25.23
CA ARG A 268 0.34 11.52 24.02
C ARG A 268 0.97 12.18 22.80
N ALA A 269 1.43 13.42 22.94
CA ALA A 269 2.15 14.13 21.88
C ALA A 269 3.42 13.37 21.42
N LYS A 270 4.19 12.80 22.36
CA LYS A 270 5.34 11.92 22.06
C LYS A 270 4.96 10.61 21.40
N GLY A 271 3.77 10.07 21.63
CA GLY A 271 3.30 8.84 20.98
C GLY A 271 3.00 9.02 19.49
N THR A 272 2.50 10.20 19.11
CA THR A 272 2.19 10.55 17.71
C THR A 272 3.42 10.91 16.90
N PHE A 273 4.35 11.62 17.54
CA PHE A 273 5.63 12.01 16.95
C PHE A 273 6.70 12.04 18.06
N PRO A 274 7.42 10.93 18.29
CA PRO A 274 8.61 10.90 19.11
C PRO A 274 9.75 11.48 18.28
N CYS A 275 10.21 12.66 18.68
CA CYS A 275 11.49 13.19 18.27
C CYS A 275 12.40 13.27 19.50
#